data_AF-W7W5D8-F1
#
_entry.id   AF-W7W5D8-F1
#
_cell.length_a   1.000
_cell.length_b   1.000
_cell.length_c   1.000
_cell.angle_alpha   90.00
_cell.angle_beta   90.00
_cell.angle_gamma   90.00
#
_symmetry.space_group_name_H-M   'P 1'
#
loop_
_entity.id
_entity.type
_entity.pdbx_description
1 polymer ?
#
loop_
_entity_poly.entity_id
_entity_poly.type
_entity_poly.pdbx_seq_one_letter_code
_entity_poly.pdbx_strand_id
1 'polypeptide(L)'
;MTSREELENYLSTLLELERFKDYGPNGLQVEGKPEIRKIVSGVTASLAFIEAAAAAGADAVLVHHGLFWRGQDGRLNGWLKKRVAALLGPDINLFAYHLPLDAHSEHGNNAQLGAKLKFVSEGRFGEQQLGFVGRPPSR
;
A
#
# COMPACT_ATOMS: atom_id res chain seq x y z
N MET A 1 19.35 3.20 -2.49
CA MET A 1 19.35 1.99 -3.34
C MET A 1 19.36 0.81 -2.40
N THR A 2 18.40 -0.09 -2.55
CA THR A 2 18.15 -1.23 -1.65
C THR A 2 17.66 -2.40 -2.49
N SER A 3 17.76 -3.62 -1.98
CA SER A 3 17.14 -4.75 -2.65
C SER A 3 15.62 -4.77 -2.43
N ARG A 4 14.90 -5.43 -3.34
CA ARG A 4 13.46 -5.70 -3.20
C ARG A 4 13.16 -6.41 -1.88
N GLU A 5 13.96 -7.40 -1.52
CA GLU A 5 13.80 -8.20 -0.30
C GLU A 5 14.04 -7.36 0.96
N GLU A 6 15.04 -6.49 0.97
CA GLU A 6 15.28 -5.55 2.07
C GLU A 6 14.10 -4.60 2.25
N LEU A 7 13.58 -4.03 1.15
CA LEU A 7 12.41 -3.16 1.19
C LEU A 7 11.17 -3.90 1.70
N GLU A 8 10.92 -5.12 1.21
CA GLU A 8 9.79 -5.94 1.61
C GLU A 8 9.84 -6.27 3.11
N ASN A 9 10.99 -6.70 3.60
CA ASN A 9 11.21 -7.02 5.02
C ASN A 9 11.06 -5.79 5.91
N TYR A 10 11.59 -4.64 5.47
CA TYR A 10 11.44 -3.38 6.17
C TYR A 10 9.98 -2.97 6.30
N LEU A 11 9.24 -2.97 5.18
CA LEU A 11 7.82 -2.59 5.16
C LEU A 11 6.95 -3.60 5.93
N SER A 12 7.28 -4.89 5.87
CA SER A 12 6.57 -5.92 6.62
C SER A 12 6.69 -5.71 8.14
N THR A 13 7.90 -5.39 8.59
CA THR A 13 8.19 -5.09 10.00
C THR A 13 7.54 -3.78 10.43
N LEU A 14 7.71 -2.72 9.62
CA LEU A 14 7.15 -1.39 9.91
C LEU A 14 5.64 -1.44 10.06
N LEU A 15 4.95 -2.17 9.18
CA LEU A 15 3.49 -2.20 9.13
C LEU A 15 2.87 -3.37 9.92
N GLU A 16 3.71 -4.24 10.51
CA GLU A 16 3.28 -5.35 11.36
C GLU A 16 2.22 -6.25 10.69
N LEU A 17 2.48 -6.66 9.45
CA LEU A 17 1.46 -7.27 8.56
C LEU A 17 0.75 -8.48 9.17
N GLU A 18 1.47 -9.28 9.95
CA GLU A 18 0.97 -10.50 10.60
C GLU A 18 -0.19 -10.24 11.57
N ARG A 19 -0.38 -8.99 12.02
CA ARG A 19 -1.47 -8.60 12.91
C ARG A 19 -2.83 -8.54 12.21
N PHE A 20 -2.86 -8.52 10.87
CA PHE A 20 -4.07 -8.19 10.11
C PHE A 20 -4.58 -9.36 9.27
N LYS A 21 -5.86 -9.68 9.47
CA LYS A 21 -6.66 -10.48 8.53
C LYS A 21 -7.29 -9.52 7.54
N ASP A 22 -6.81 -9.55 6.31
CA ASP A 22 -7.18 -8.58 5.28
C ASP A 22 -8.01 -9.22 4.15
N TYR A 23 -8.58 -8.36 3.31
CA TYR A 23 -9.32 -8.72 2.11
C TYR A 23 -8.39 -8.97 0.92
N GLY A 24 -7.08 -8.80 1.04
CA GLY A 24 -6.11 -9.05 -0.03
C GLY A 24 -4.71 -9.29 0.53
N PRO A 25 -3.75 -9.73 -0.29
CA PRO A 25 -2.37 -9.89 0.16
C PRO A 25 -1.74 -8.51 0.40
N ASN A 26 -1.22 -8.30 1.60
CA ASN A 26 -0.33 -7.18 1.91
C ASN A 26 1.12 -7.56 1.56
N GLY A 27 1.91 -6.61 1.05
CA GLY A 27 3.29 -6.83 0.61
C GLY A 27 3.44 -6.81 -0.90
N LEU A 28 4.42 -7.57 -1.41
CA LEU A 28 4.69 -7.69 -2.84
C LEU A 28 3.56 -8.45 -3.54
N GLN A 29 2.93 -7.83 -4.54
CA GLN A 29 1.84 -8.42 -5.31
C GLN A 29 2.23 -8.77 -6.75
N VAL A 30 3.10 -7.97 -7.36
CA VAL A 30 3.70 -8.25 -8.67
C VAL A 30 5.18 -8.03 -8.55
N GLU A 31 5.95 -9.07 -8.80
CA GLU A 31 7.40 -9.03 -8.79
C GLU A 31 7.93 -8.25 -9.99
N GLY A 32 8.91 -7.39 -9.74
CA GLY A 32 9.74 -6.75 -10.76
C GLY A 32 11.23 -6.88 -10.44
N LYS A 33 12.01 -5.89 -10.85
CA LYS A 33 13.47 -5.92 -10.73
C LYS A 33 13.95 -6.07 -9.27
N PRO A 34 15.10 -6.75 -9.02
CA PRO A 34 15.59 -7.03 -7.67
C PRO A 34 16.15 -5.81 -6.94
N GLU A 35 16.47 -4.74 -7.66
CA GLU A 35 17.15 -3.56 -7.11
C GLU A 35 16.30 -2.30 -7.27
N ILE A 36 16.05 -1.59 -6.17
CA ILE A 36 15.13 -0.46 -6.12
C ILE A 36 15.91 0.83 -5.88
N ARG A 37 15.79 1.76 -6.83
CA ARG A 37 16.37 3.11 -6.78
C ARG A 37 15.28 4.18 -6.71
N LYS A 38 14.13 3.96 -7.35
CA LYS A 38 13.01 4.90 -7.36
C LYS A 38 11.69 4.22 -6.98
N ILE A 39 11.04 4.77 -5.95
CA ILE A 39 9.70 4.39 -5.51
C ILE A 39 8.73 5.49 -5.91
N VAL A 40 7.59 5.13 -6.49
CA VAL A 40 6.47 6.05 -6.75
C VAL A 40 5.25 5.56 -5.97
N SER A 41 4.61 6.42 -5.19
CA SER A 41 3.45 6.04 -4.38
C SER A 41 2.13 6.60 -4.90
N GLY A 42 1.02 5.92 -4.60
CA GLY A 42 -0.33 6.33 -4.98
C GLY A 42 -1.38 5.62 -4.13
N VAL A 43 -2.64 6.05 -4.20
CA VAL A 43 -3.71 5.41 -3.39
C VAL A 43 -4.08 4.05 -3.96
N THR A 44 -4.10 3.89 -5.29
CA THR A 44 -4.61 2.69 -5.95
C THR A 44 -3.75 2.32 -7.14
N ALA A 45 -3.50 1.02 -7.32
CA ALA A 45 -2.89 0.44 -8.52
C ALA A 45 -3.85 0.52 -9.72
N SER A 46 -4.23 1.74 -10.11
CA SER A 46 -4.99 2.02 -11.33
C SER A 46 -4.07 1.98 -12.54
N LEU A 47 -4.62 1.74 -13.74
CA LEU A 47 -3.81 1.71 -14.96
C LEU A 47 -3.11 3.06 -15.19
N ALA A 48 -3.83 4.17 -15.04
CA ALA A 48 -3.29 5.52 -15.20
C ALA A 48 -2.13 5.80 -14.22
N PHE A 49 -2.26 5.35 -12.95
CA PHE A 49 -1.18 5.48 -11.97
C PHE A 49 0.05 4.64 -12.37
N ILE A 50 -0.16 3.39 -12.78
CA ILE A 50 0.93 2.49 -13.19
C ILE A 50 1.66 3.07 -14.40
N GLU A 51 0.93 3.55 -15.41
CA GLU A 51 1.51 4.17 -16.61
C GLU A 51 2.30 5.45 -16.26
N ALA A 52 1.77 6.30 -15.37
CA ALA A 52 2.47 7.50 -14.91
C ALA A 52 3.74 7.15 -14.11
N ALA A 53 3.69 6.12 -13.25
CA ALA A 53 4.85 5.64 -12.50
C ALA A 53 5.92 5.05 -13.42
N ALA A 54 5.51 4.30 -14.44
CA ALA A 54 6.41 3.77 -15.47
C ALA A 54 7.08 4.91 -16.25
N ALA A 55 6.31 5.92 -16.68
CA ALA A 55 6.86 7.11 -17.35
C ALA A 55 7.83 7.89 -16.46
N ALA A 56 7.63 7.86 -15.13
CA ALA A 56 8.55 8.44 -14.16
C ALA A 56 9.79 7.57 -13.88
N GLY A 57 9.92 6.38 -14.48
CA GLY A 57 11.03 5.46 -14.25
C GLY A 57 11.02 4.82 -12.87
N ALA A 58 9.85 4.47 -12.35
CA ALA A 58 9.74 3.73 -11.10
C ALA A 58 10.40 2.34 -11.20
N ASP A 59 11.06 1.91 -10.13
CA ASP A 59 11.48 0.51 -9.94
C ASP A 59 10.47 -0.26 -9.09
N ALA A 60 9.77 0.47 -8.22
CA ALA A 60 8.68 -0.04 -7.41
C ALA A 60 7.58 1.01 -7.29
N VAL A 61 6.34 0.53 -7.17
CA VAL A 61 5.20 1.33 -6.75
C VAL A 61 4.68 0.86 -5.41
N LEU A 62 4.29 1.82 -4.57
CA LEU A 62 3.73 1.59 -3.24
C LEU A 62 2.30 2.13 -3.18
N VAL A 63 1.32 1.25 -2.98
CA VAL A 63 -0.10 1.63 -2.98
C VAL A 63 -0.86 1.15 -1.76
N HIS A 64 -1.99 1.80 -1.49
CA HIS A 64 -2.93 1.33 -0.46
C HIS A 64 -3.85 0.23 -1.02
N HIS A 65 -4.47 0.46 -2.18
CA HIS A 65 -5.31 -0.53 -2.86
C HIS A 65 -4.55 -1.25 -3.99
N GLY A 66 -4.24 -2.52 -3.76
CA GLY A 66 -3.58 -3.41 -4.71
C GLY A 66 -4.49 -3.99 -5.80
N LEU A 67 -4.01 -5.04 -6.47
CA LEU A 67 -4.71 -5.73 -7.56
C LEU A 67 -5.52 -6.94 -7.09
N PHE A 68 -5.12 -7.58 -5.98
CA PHE A 68 -5.70 -8.87 -5.58
C PHE A 68 -6.59 -8.75 -4.34
N TRP A 69 -7.83 -9.26 -4.45
CA TRP A 69 -8.84 -9.21 -3.40
C TRP A 69 -9.55 -10.56 -3.21
N ARG A 70 -9.99 -10.84 -1.99
CA ARG A 70 -10.69 -12.06 -1.58
C ARG A 70 -12.02 -12.13 -2.31
N GLY A 71 -12.29 -13.28 -2.91
CA GLY A 71 -13.50 -13.50 -3.70
C GLY A 71 -13.42 -13.01 -5.15
N GLN A 72 -12.28 -12.46 -5.60
CA GLN A 72 -12.07 -12.18 -7.01
C GLN A 72 -11.78 -13.47 -7.82
N ASP A 73 -12.15 -13.47 -9.09
CA ASP A 73 -11.94 -14.59 -10.02
C ASP A 73 -10.46 -14.98 -10.22
N GLY A 74 -9.55 -14.00 -10.13
CA GLY A 74 -8.10 -14.23 -10.15
C GLY A 74 -7.50 -14.52 -11.53
N ARG A 75 -8.30 -14.81 -12.57
CA ARG A 75 -7.78 -14.98 -13.94
C ARG A 75 -7.29 -13.64 -14.50
N LEU A 76 -6.13 -13.66 -15.15
CA LEU A 76 -5.54 -12.49 -15.79
C LEU A 76 -6.23 -12.18 -17.13
N ASN A 77 -7.42 -11.60 -17.07
CA ASN A 77 -8.16 -11.11 -18.23
C ASN A 77 -8.55 -9.62 -18.07
N GLY A 78 -9.15 -9.03 -19.11
CA GLY A 78 -9.74 -7.69 -19.05
C GLY A 78 -8.81 -6.62 -18.45
N TRP A 79 -9.29 -5.95 -17.40
CA TRP A 79 -8.57 -4.87 -16.74
C TRP A 79 -7.34 -5.35 -15.96
N LEU A 80 -7.42 -6.53 -15.33
CA LEU A 80 -6.34 -7.08 -14.52
C LEU A 80 -5.13 -7.42 -15.40
N LYS A 81 -5.37 -8.04 -16.57
CA LYS A 81 -4.35 -8.26 -17.60
C LYS A 81 -3.62 -6.96 -17.97
N LYS A 82 -4.38 -5.89 -18.27
CA LYS A 82 -3.80 -4.61 -18.70
C LYS A 82 -2.87 -4.02 -17.64
N ARG A 83 -3.30 -4.04 -16.37
CA ARG A 83 -2.50 -3.50 -15.26
C ARG A 83 -1.26 -4.34 -14.96
N VAL A 84 -1.39 -5.66 -14.95
CA VAL A 84 -0.23 -6.56 -14.76
C VAL A 84 0.76 -6.40 -15.91
N ALA A 85 0.30 -6.33 -17.17
CA ALA A 85 1.17 -6.11 -18.31
C ALA A 85 1.92 -4.76 -18.24
N ALA A 86 1.26 -3.71 -17.77
CA ALA A 86 1.87 -2.39 -17.58
C ALA A 86 2.93 -2.35 -16.47
N LEU A 87 2.92 -3.30 -15.53
CA LEU A 87 3.98 -3.49 -14.53
C LEU A 87 5.11 -4.39 -15.05
N LEU A 88 4.76 -5.50 -15.72
CA LEU A 88 5.73 -6.50 -16.18
C LEU A 88 6.62 -5.99 -17.32
N GLY A 89 6.07 -5.23 -18.27
CA GLY A 89 6.84 -4.67 -19.39
C GLY A 89 8.08 -3.86 -18.94
N PRO A 90 7.91 -2.87 -18.05
CA PRO A 90 9.01 -2.10 -17.46
C PRO A 90 9.68 -2.74 -16.22
N ASP A 91 9.30 -3.96 -15.84
CA ASP A 91 9.84 -4.71 -14.70
C ASP A 91 9.71 -3.99 -13.34
N ILE A 92 8.49 -3.49 -13.06
CA ILE A 92 8.16 -2.69 -11.86
C ILE A 92 7.55 -3.56 -10.78
N ASN A 93 8.09 -3.47 -9.55
CA ASN A 93 7.51 -4.10 -8.37
C ASN A 93 6.22 -3.38 -7.93
N LEU A 94 5.16 -4.12 -7.65
CA LEU A 94 3.96 -3.58 -6.98
C LEU A 94 3.92 -4.05 -5.53
N PHE A 95 4.06 -3.11 -4.60
CA PHE A 95 3.78 -3.32 -3.17
C PHE A 95 2.44 -2.69 -2.80
N ALA A 96 1.61 -3.44 -2.07
CA ALA A 96 0.32 -2.95 -1.60
C ALA A 96 0.13 -3.19 -0.09
N TYR A 97 -0.35 -2.18 0.64
CA TYR A 97 -0.64 -2.25 2.06
C TYR A 97 -1.98 -1.61 2.40
N HIS A 98 -2.95 -2.43 2.75
CA HIS A 98 -4.34 -2.03 3.00
C HIS A 98 -4.56 -1.76 4.49
N LEU A 99 -5.18 -2.68 5.23
CA LEU A 99 -5.51 -2.48 6.65
C LEU A 99 -4.32 -2.14 7.55
N PRO A 100 -3.11 -2.74 7.36
CA PRO A 100 -1.94 -2.35 8.13
C PRO A 100 -1.62 -0.85 7.98
N LEU A 101 -1.77 -0.30 6.77
CA LEU A 101 -1.54 1.12 6.51
C LEU A 101 -2.68 2.00 7.02
N ASP A 102 -3.92 1.52 7.10
CA ASP A 102 -4.98 2.28 7.80
C ASP A 102 -4.71 2.40 9.30
N ALA A 103 -4.17 1.34 9.89
CA ALA A 103 -4.02 1.19 11.34
C ALA A 103 -2.74 1.83 11.90
N HIS A 104 -1.67 1.96 11.10
CA HIS A 104 -0.36 2.35 11.62
C HIS A 104 -0.41 3.69 12.40
N SER A 105 0.17 3.72 13.60
CA SER A 105 0.06 4.85 14.55
C SER A 105 0.72 6.14 14.07
N GLU A 106 1.77 6.03 13.26
CA GLU A 106 2.50 7.18 12.74
C GLU A 106 2.17 7.45 11.27
N HIS A 107 2.46 6.50 10.38
CA HIS A 107 2.29 6.66 8.92
C HIS A 107 0.88 6.35 8.39
N GLY A 108 -0.05 5.90 9.24
CA GLY A 108 -1.29 5.34 8.75
C GLY A 108 -2.35 6.37 8.37
N ASN A 109 -3.33 5.97 7.54
CA ASN A 109 -4.34 6.88 7.00
C ASN A 109 -5.11 7.62 8.12
N ASN A 110 -5.52 6.89 9.17
CA ASN A 110 -6.24 7.47 10.30
C ASN A 110 -5.37 8.42 11.12
N ALA A 111 -4.12 8.04 11.39
CA ALA A 111 -3.16 8.87 12.13
C ALA A 111 -2.84 10.18 11.37
N GLN A 112 -2.56 10.07 10.07
CA GLN A 112 -2.24 11.21 9.21
C GLN A 112 -3.43 12.16 9.05
N LEU A 113 -4.66 11.63 8.95
CA LEU A 113 -5.86 12.46 8.96
C LEU A 113 -6.01 13.22 10.29
N GLY A 114 -5.86 12.52 11.41
CA GLY A 114 -5.91 13.13 12.74
C GLY A 114 -4.88 14.25 12.89
N ALA A 115 -3.64 14.01 12.48
CA ALA A 115 -2.56 15.01 12.51
C ALA A 115 -2.89 16.26 11.67
N LYS A 116 -3.39 16.07 10.44
CA LYS A 116 -3.80 17.20 9.56
C LYS A 116 -4.93 18.03 10.15
N LEU A 117 -5.86 17.38 10.85
CA LEU A 117 -6.97 18.03 11.55
C LEU A 117 -6.58 18.54 12.95
N LYS A 118 -5.34 18.27 13.38
CA LYS A 118 -4.80 18.59 14.71
C LYS A 118 -5.58 17.93 15.87
N PHE A 119 -6.11 16.73 15.61
CA PHE A 119 -6.78 15.95 16.64
C PHE A 119 -5.76 15.30 17.57
N VAL A 120 -6.09 15.22 18.85
CA VAL A 120 -5.33 14.42 19.82
C VAL A 120 -5.97 13.05 19.89
N SER A 121 -5.24 12.01 19.47
CA SER A 121 -5.71 10.63 19.54
C SER A 121 -5.81 10.18 21.00
N GLU A 122 -6.94 9.57 21.37
CA GLU A 122 -7.23 9.09 22.74
C GLU A 122 -7.43 7.58 22.80
N GLY A 123 -7.55 6.91 21.65
CA GLY A 123 -7.75 5.48 21.61
C GLY A 123 -8.05 4.94 20.21
N ARG A 124 -8.38 3.65 20.17
CA ARG A 124 -8.75 2.92 18.95
C ARG A 124 -10.10 2.22 19.11
N PHE A 125 -10.76 1.94 17.99
CA PHE A 125 -12.04 1.23 17.96
C PHE A 125 -12.24 0.40 16.68
N GLY A 126 -13.29 -0.41 16.67
CA GLY A 126 -13.66 -1.26 15.53
C GLY A 126 -12.91 -2.61 15.50
N GLU A 127 -13.24 -3.44 14.52
CA GLU A 127 -12.56 -4.70 14.30
C GLU A 127 -11.06 -4.46 14.04
N GLN A 128 -10.20 -5.30 14.61
CA GLN A 128 -8.74 -5.20 14.47
C GLN A 128 -8.13 -3.84 14.92
N GLN A 129 -8.86 -3.03 15.70
CA GLN A 129 -8.41 -1.72 16.23
C GLN A 129 -8.00 -0.73 15.13
N LEU A 130 -8.72 -0.75 14.00
CA LEU A 130 -8.43 0.07 12.82
C LEU A 130 -8.71 1.56 13.05
N GLY A 131 -9.87 1.89 13.61
CA GLY A 131 -10.33 3.26 13.75
C GLY A 131 -9.65 4.00 14.89
N PHE A 132 -9.44 5.30 14.73
CA PHE A 132 -8.90 6.19 15.76
C PHE A 132 -10.02 7.06 16.33
N VAL A 133 -10.06 7.18 17.65
CA VAL A 133 -10.91 8.17 18.33
C VAL A 133 -10.03 9.23 18.97
N GLY A 134 -10.46 10.49 18.88
CA GLY A 134 -9.70 11.61 19.41
C GLY A 134 -10.53 12.87 19.56
N ARG A 135 -9.94 13.90 20.15
CA ARG A 135 -10.56 15.21 20.34
C ARG A 135 -10.01 16.24 19.36
N PRO A 136 -10.85 17.18 18.88
CA PRO A 136 -10.36 18.32 18.09
C PRO A 136 -9.43 19.20 18.94
N PRO A 137 -8.62 20.07 18.31
CA PRO A 137 -7.82 21.03 19.04
C PRO A 137 -8.73 21.92 19.91
N SER A 138 -8.30 22.20 21.14
CA SER A 138 -8.94 23.20 22.00
C SER A 138 -8.94 24.55 21.28
N ARG A 139 -10.09 25.25 21.34
CA ARG A 139 -10.26 26.60 20.78
C ARG A 139 -9.40 27.62 21.50
#